data_AF-A0A936FTJ8-F1
#
_entry.id   AF-A0A936FTJ8-F1
#
_cell.length_a   1.000
_cell.length_b   1.000
_cell.length_c   1.000
_cell.angle_alpha   90.00
_cell.angle_beta   90.00
_cell.angle_gamma   90.00
#
_symmetry.space_group_name_H-M   'P 1'
#
loop_
_entity.id
_entity.type
_entity.pdbx_description
1 polymer ?
#
loop_
_entity_poly.entity_id
_entity_poly.type
_entity_poly.pdbx_seq_one_letter_code
_entity_poly.pdbx_strand_id
1 'polypeptide(L)'
;MDLFYEVHTKENQHFMLHIEFQAKHDKHMIYRMAEYHGIAFSKRKLPIKHLLIYLGTQKITIKSQLDATEIFSGFEIINLHDLNTNELLSSQIPEVILLAILSNYPKEQSEEILRLMLDRLKKVSNSNLDLSKFMKQLLILSRLRHIDDITFKISSDMPISIDIEKDYLYNLGIEKGVMNEQIKIVLNAFDNGVSIPLIANITNLSTEKVKEILCNFKKL
;
A
#
# COMPACT_ATOMS: atom_id res chain seq x y z
N MET A 1 -20.94 -1.29 -25.58
CA MET A 1 -21.86 -0.90 -24.49
C MET A 1 -22.02 -2.13 -23.66
N ASP A 2 -21.64 -2.09 -22.38
CA ASP A 2 -21.67 -3.28 -21.53
C ASP A 2 -22.98 -3.37 -20.76
N LEU A 3 -23.62 -4.53 -20.80
CA LEU A 3 -24.80 -4.84 -20.02
C LEU A 3 -24.55 -6.10 -19.18
N PHE A 4 -24.93 -6.05 -17.91
CA PHE A 4 -24.86 -7.20 -16.99
C PHE A 4 -26.25 -7.51 -16.44
N TYR A 5 -26.66 -8.76 -16.59
CA TYR A 5 -27.91 -9.28 -16.05
C TYR A 5 -27.65 -10.48 -15.16
N GLU A 6 -28.40 -10.58 -14.08
CA GLU A 6 -28.52 -11.83 -13.34
C GLU A 6 -29.67 -12.63 -13.95
N VAL A 7 -29.43 -13.90 -14.29
CA VAL A 7 -30.37 -14.72 -15.04
C VAL A 7 -30.72 -15.97 -14.23
N HIS A 8 -32.04 -16.20 -14.13
CA HIS A 8 -32.64 -17.41 -13.55
C HIS A 8 -33.45 -18.11 -14.65
N THR A 9 -33.10 -19.35 -15.00
CA THR A 9 -33.78 -20.10 -16.07
C THR A 9 -34.85 -21.06 -15.53
N LYS A 10 -35.74 -21.54 -16.41
CA LYS A 10 -36.78 -22.53 -16.05
C LYS A 10 -36.18 -23.87 -15.65
N GLU A 11 -34.99 -24.19 -16.17
CA GLU A 11 -34.17 -25.36 -15.81
C GLU A 11 -33.36 -25.13 -14.52
N ASN A 12 -33.70 -24.10 -13.75
CA ASN A 12 -33.10 -23.75 -12.46
C ASN A 12 -31.60 -23.43 -12.55
N GLN A 13 -31.13 -22.91 -13.70
CA GLN A 13 -29.78 -22.38 -13.82
C GLN A 13 -29.72 -20.93 -13.31
N HIS A 14 -28.67 -20.61 -12.57
CA HIS A 14 -28.41 -19.28 -12.03
C HIS A 14 -27.01 -18.81 -12.43
N PHE A 15 -26.93 -17.73 -13.22
CA PHE A 15 -25.67 -17.22 -13.74
C PHE A 15 -25.76 -15.73 -14.08
N MET A 16 -24.61 -15.09 -14.26
CA MET A 16 -24.51 -13.73 -14.79
C MET A 16 -24.38 -13.75 -16.31
N LEU A 17 -25.16 -12.95 -17.01
CA LEU A 17 -25.03 -12.70 -18.44
C LEU A 17 -24.36 -11.35 -18.66
N HIS A 18 -23.19 -11.34 -19.30
CA HIS A 18 -22.52 -10.14 -19.76
C HIS A 18 -22.71 -10.00 -21.27
N ILE A 19 -23.26 -8.88 -21.72
CA ILE A 19 -23.46 -8.57 -23.14
C ILE A 19 -22.64 -7.34 -23.50
N GLU A 20 -21.69 -7.50 -24.41
CA GLU A 20 -20.91 -6.40 -25.00
C GLU A 20 -21.43 -6.11 -26.42
N PHE A 21 -21.52 -4.84 -26.81
CA PHE A 21 -21.85 -4.44 -28.17
C PHE A 21 -20.65 -3.78 -28.84
N GLN A 22 -20.24 -4.29 -30.01
CA GLN A 22 -19.08 -3.82 -30.75
C GLN A 22 -19.40 -3.58 -32.23
N ALA A 23 -19.04 -2.39 -32.74
CA ALA A 23 -19.17 -2.06 -34.16
C ALA A 23 -17.84 -2.23 -34.93
N LYS A 24 -16.71 -2.22 -34.21
CA LYS A 24 -15.36 -2.30 -34.78
C LYS A 24 -14.72 -3.64 -34.46
N HIS A 25 -13.73 -3.97 -35.26
CA HIS A 25 -12.88 -5.13 -35.03
C HIS A 25 -11.81 -4.78 -33.99
N ASP A 26 -12.02 -5.20 -32.75
CA ASP A 26 -11.04 -5.04 -31.66
C ASP A 26 -10.34 -6.38 -31.39
N LYS A 27 -9.05 -6.47 -31.72
CA LYS A 27 -8.25 -7.68 -31.53
C LYS A 27 -7.93 -7.96 -30.06
N HIS A 28 -8.06 -6.96 -29.18
CA HIS A 28 -7.81 -7.08 -27.75
C HIS A 28 -9.07 -7.38 -26.93
N MET A 29 -10.22 -7.56 -27.61
CA MET A 29 -11.52 -7.76 -26.97
C MET A 29 -11.54 -8.95 -26.00
N ILE A 30 -10.84 -10.04 -26.31
CA ILE A 30 -10.78 -11.21 -25.44
C ILE A 30 -10.10 -10.92 -24.09
N TYR A 31 -9.06 -10.09 -24.06
CA TYR A 31 -8.37 -9.73 -22.82
C TYR A 31 -9.22 -8.80 -21.95
N ARG A 32 -9.90 -7.83 -22.58
CA ARG A 32 -10.90 -6.99 -21.89
C ARG A 32 -12.04 -7.83 -21.31
N MET A 33 -12.51 -8.83 -22.06
CA MET A 33 -13.54 -9.75 -21.58
C MET A 33 -13.06 -10.55 -20.35
N ALA A 34 -11.78 -10.95 -20.31
CA ALA A 34 -11.19 -11.62 -19.15
C ALA A 34 -11.07 -10.70 -17.93
N GLU A 35 -10.74 -9.41 -18.10
CA GLU A 35 -10.76 -8.41 -17.03
C GLU A 35 -12.17 -8.24 -16.46
N TYR A 36 -13.18 -8.09 -17.33
CA TYR A 36 -14.58 -8.01 -16.94
C TYR A 36 -15.04 -9.26 -16.21
N HIS A 37 -14.61 -10.44 -16.67
CA HIS A 37 -14.88 -11.71 -16.00
C HIS A 37 -14.38 -11.68 -14.56
N GLY A 38 -13.11 -11.35 -14.34
CA GLY A 38 -12.51 -11.30 -13.01
C GLY A 38 -13.22 -10.33 -12.08
N ILE A 39 -13.50 -9.11 -12.55
CA ILE A 39 -14.21 -8.08 -11.76
C ILE A 39 -15.63 -8.54 -11.41
N ALA A 40 -16.40 -9.01 -12.38
CA ALA A 40 -17.78 -9.43 -12.17
C ALA A 40 -17.85 -10.67 -11.26
N PHE A 41 -16.97 -11.65 -11.47
CA PHE A 41 -16.90 -12.86 -10.65
C PHE A 41 -16.50 -12.53 -9.21
N SER A 42 -15.57 -11.60 -9.01
CA SER A 42 -15.17 -11.15 -7.66
C SER A 42 -16.35 -10.60 -6.84
N LYS A 43 -17.30 -9.93 -7.49
CA LYS A 43 -18.47 -9.30 -6.86
C LYS A 43 -19.65 -10.24 -6.69
N ARG A 44 -19.93 -11.09 -7.67
CA ARG A 44 -21.17 -11.89 -7.74
C ARG A 44 -20.98 -13.35 -7.36
N LYS A 45 -19.77 -13.91 -7.53
CA LYS A 45 -19.45 -15.33 -7.25
C LYS A 45 -20.38 -16.33 -7.97
N LEU A 46 -20.90 -15.93 -9.14
CA LEU A 46 -21.74 -16.77 -9.99
C LEU A 46 -21.01 -17.09 -11.30
N PRO A 47 -21.30 -18.23 -11.95
CA PRO A 47 -20.86 -18.48 -13.32
C PRO A 47 -21.25 -17.32 -14.24
N ILE A 48 -20.39 -16.99 -15.19
CA ILE A 48 -20.63 -15.85 -16.10
C ILE A 48 -20.60 -16.35 -17.54
N LYS A 49 -21.65 -16.02 -18.30
CA LYS A 49 -21.69 -16.19 -19.75
C LYS A 49 -21.44 -14.84 -20.40
N HIS A 50 -20.39 -14.75 -21.20
CA HIS A 50 -20.06 -13.56 -21.97
C HIS A 50 -20.58 -13.70 -23.40
N LEU A 51 -21.25 -12.66 -23.89
CA LEU A 51 -21.77 -12.56 -25.25
C LEU A 51 -21.27 -11.24 -25.85
N LEU A 52 -20.71 -11.31 -27.05
CA LEU A 52 -20.42 -10.12 -27.84
C LEU A 52 -21.39 -10.07 -29.02
N ILE A 53 -22.11 -8.97 -29.13
CA ILE A 53 -22.98 -8.64 -30.26
C ILE A 53 -22.22 -7.72 -31.19
N TYR A 54 -21.86 -8.23 -32.37
CA TYR A 54 -21.19 -7.45 -33.41
C TYR A 54 -22.23 -6.74 -34.29
N LEU A 55 -22.09 -5.41 -34.40
CA LEU A 55 -23.02 -4.52 -35.11
C LEU A 55 -22.45 -4.03 -36.46
N GLY A 56 -21.26 -4.46 -36.85
CA GLY A 56 -20.67 -4.05 -38.11
C GLY A 56 -21.17 -4.86 -39.31
N THR A 57 -20.93 -4.35 -40.52
CA THR A 57 -21.40 -4.96 -41.78
C THR A 57 -20.39 -5.91 -42.41
N GLN A 58 -19.14 -5.92 -41.92
CA GLN A 58 -18.06 -6.76 -42.43
C GLN A 58 -17.95 -8.07 -41.65
N LYS A 59 -17.31 -9.09 -42.22
CA LYS A 59 -17.03 -10.32 -41.47
C LYS A 59 -16.09 -10.03 -40.30
N ILE A 60 -16.46 -10.44 -39.10
CA ILE A 60 -15.63 -10.31 -37.90
C ILE A 60 -14.64 -11.49 -37.79
N THR A 61 -13.40 -11.20 -37.39
CA THR A 61 -12.34 -12.20 -37.16
C THR A 61 -11.62 -11.94 -35.82
N ILE A 62 -12.37 -11.92 -34.72
CA ILE A 62 -11.79 -11.71 -33.38
C ILE A 62 -11.51 -13.06 -32.68
N LYS A 63 -10.44 -13.12 -31.90
CA LYS A 63 -10.18 -14.24 -30.98
C LYS A 63 -11.30 -14.27 -29.93
N SER A 64 -12.02 -15.37 -29.80
CA SER A 64 -13.14 -15.53 -28.88
C SER A 64 -12.85 -16.46 -27.69
N GLN A 65 -11.68 -17.11 -27.71
CA GLN A 65 -11.22 -18.02 -26.67
C GLN A 65 -9.75 -17.74 -26.39
N LEU A 66 -9.38 -17.72 -25.12
CA LEU A 66 -7.99 -17.72 -24.69
C LEU A 66 -7.37 -19.10 -24.92
N ASP A 67 -6.09 -19.12 -25.25
CA ASP A 67 -5.29 -20.34 -25.26
C ASP A 67 -5.14 -20.86 -23.83
N ALA A 68 -4.89 -22.16 -23.65
CA ALA A 68 -4.82 -22.76 -22.33
C ALA A 68 -3.77 -22.09 -21.41
N THR A 69 -2.66 -21.61 -21.98
CA THR A 69 -1.60 -20.88 -21.27
C THR A 69 -1.96 -19.47 -20.86
N GLU A 70 -3.02 -18.89 -21.43
CA GLU A 70 -3.49 -17.54 -21.13
C GLU A 70 -4.58 -17.54 -20.06
N ILE A 71 -5.14 -18.70 -19.71
CA ILE A 71 -6.19 -18.83 -18.69
C ILE A 71 -5.56 -18.72 -17.30
N PHE A 72 -5.99 -17.73 -16.53
CA PHE A 72 -5.62 -17.61 -15.13
C PHE A 72 -6.13 -18.82 -14.34
N SER A 73 -5.19 -19.59 -13.78
CA SER A 73 -5.46 -20.81 -13.01
C SER A 73 -5.09 -20.69 -11.53
N GLY A 74 -4.34 -19.65 -11.15
CA GLY A 74 -3.88 -19.44 -9.80
C GLY A 74 -2.65 -18.55 -9.74
N PHE A 75 -2.03 -18.49 -8.57
CA PHE A 75 -0.80 -17.76 -8.31
C PHE A 75 0.03 -18.53 -7.28
N GLU A 76 1.34 -18.29 -7.29
CA GLU A 76 2.26 -18.86 -6.31
C GLU A 76 2.25 -18.03 -5.03
N ILE A 77 2.37 -18.70 -3.89
CA ILE A 77 2.49 -18.06 -2.58
C ILE A 77 3.93 -18.24 -2.11
N ILE A 78 4.62 -17.12 -1.92
CA ILE A 78 5.93 -17.09 -1.27
C ILE A 78 5.73 -16.54 0.14
N ASN A 79 6.04 -17.36 1.13
CA ASN A 79 6.11 -16.94 2.51
C ASN A 79 7.55 -16.58 2.86
N LEU A 80 7.83 -15.30 3.14
CA LEU A 80 9.18 -14.83 3.46
C LEU A 80 9.76 -15.50 4.71
N HIS A 81 8.92 -15.93 5.65
CA HIS A 81 9.37 -16.67 6.83
C HIS A 81 9.99 -18.04 6.48
N ASP A 82 9.62 -18.65 5.36
CA ASP A 82 10.14 -19.96 4.99
C ASP A 82 11.48 -19.84 4.22
N LEU A 83 11.90 -18.63 3.90
CA LEU A 83 13.12 -18.37 3.14
C LEU A 83 14.37 -18.37 4.02
N ASN A 84 15.47 -18.91 3.49
CA ASN A 84 16.75 -18.93 4.16
C ASN A 84 17.38 -17.53 4.15
N THR A 85 17.60 -16.96 5.34
CA THR A 85 18.21 -15.63 5.51
C THR A 85 19.56 -15.51 4.81
N ASN A 86 20.43 -16.53 4.91
CA ASN A 86 21.76 -16.49 4.32
C ASN A 86 21.73 -16.52 2.78
N GLU A 87 20.78 -17.25 2.19
CA GLU A 87 20.57 -17.25 0.74
C GLU A 87 20.16 -15.86 0.26
N LEU A 88 19.22 -15.21 0.94
CA LEU A 88 18.80 -13.84 0.64
C LEU A 88 19.96 -12.84 0.75
N LEU A 89 20.76 -12.93 1.82
CA LEU A 89 21.94 -12.08 2.03
C LEU A 89 23.03 -12.29 0.95
N SER A 90 23.16 -13.51 0.44
CA SER A 90 24.16 -13.87 -0.58
C SER A 90 23.84 -13.36 -1.98
N SER A 91 22.61 -12.90 -2.21
CA SER A 91 22.16 -12.37 -3.50
C SER A 91 22.99 -11.17 -3.97
N GLN A 92 23.05 -10.99 -5.29
CA GLN A 92 23.60 -9.80 -5.94
C GLN A 92 22.54 -8.76 -6.26
N ILE A 93 21.26 -9.07 -6.01
CA ILE A 93 20.13 -8.17 -6.23
C ILE A 93 19.82 -7.46 -4.90
N PRO A 94 20.01 -6.13 -4.79
CA PRO A 94 19.77 -5.39 -3.54
C PRO A 94 18.36 -5.61 -2.98
N GLU A 95 17.34 -5.66 -3.84
CA GLU A 95 15.95 -5.88 -3.44
C GLU A 95 15.73 -7.24 -2.78
N VAL A 96 16.46 -8.28 -3.22
CA VAL A 96 16.41 -9.62 -2.59
C VAL A 96 17.13 -9.61 -1.25
N ILE A 97 18.26 -8.91 -1.15
CA ILE A 97 18.99 -8.74 0.12
C ILE A 97 18.08 -8.05 1.14
N LEU A 98 17.34 -7.01 0.73
CA LEU A 98 16.40 -6.31 1.61
C LEU A 98 15.34 -7.24 2.23
N LEU A 99 14.88 -8.26 1.51
CA LEU A 99 13.92 -9.24 2.04
C LEU A 99 14.48 -10.07 3.20
N ALA A 100 15.81 -10.16 3.34
CA ALA A 100 16.44 -10.86 4.45
C ALA A 100 16.03 -10.29 5.81
N ILE A 101 15.64 -9.00 5.90
CA ILE A 101 15.15 -8.44 7.16
C ILE A 101 13.85 -9.12 7.61
N LEU A 102 13.04 -9.63 6.68
CA LEU A 102 11.72 -10.24 6.91
C LEU A 102 11.75 -11.78 6.99
N SER A 103 12.89 -12.43 6.76
CA SER A 103 13.01 -13.89 6.83
C SER A 103 13.07 -14.42 8.26
N ASN A 104 12.91 -15.72 8.46
CA ASN A 104 12.81 -16.30 9.80
C ASN A 104 14.17 -16.52 10.47
N TYR A 105 14.80 -15.43 10.94
CA TYR A 105 15.92 -15.46 11.87
C TYR A 105 15.49 -15.04 13.29
N PRO A 106 16.16 -15.52 14.36
CA PRO A 106 15.88 -15.16 15.75
C PRO A 106 16.02 -13.65 16.02
N LYS A 107 15.17 -13.09 16.87
CA LYS A 107 15.17 -11.64 17.15
C LYS A 107 16.48 -11.17 17.78
N GLU A 108 17.15 -12.04 18.51
CA GLU A 108 18.45 -11.79 19.14
C GLU A 108 19.55 -11.54 18.10
N GLN A 109 19.37 -12.03 16.87
CA GLN A 109 20.31 -11.87 15.76
C GLN A 109 19.98 -10.65 14.88
N SER A 110 18.93 -9.87 15.19
CA SER A 110 18.50 -8.73 14.37
C SER A 110 19.62 -7.72 14.08
N GLU A 111 20.45 -7.41 15.07
CA GLU A 111 21.57 -6.48 14.88
C GLU A 111 22.63 -7.06 13.92
N GLU A 112 23.00 -8.33 14.11
CA GLU A 112 23.99 -9.01 13.26
C GLU A 112 23.52 -9.10 11.81
N ILE A 113 22.30 -9.57 11.59
CA ILE A 113 21.70 -9.65 10.26
C ILE A 113 21.66 -8.28 9.60
N LEU A 114 21.26 -7.25 10.33
CA LEU A 114 21.21 -5.91 9.80
C LEU A 114 22.60 -5.42 9.38
N ARG A 115 23.65 -5.63 10.20
CA ARG A 115 25.03 -5.26 9.83
C ARG A 115 25.49 -5.98 8.56
N LEU A 116 25.21 -7.28 8.46
CA LEU A 116 25.49 -8.07 7.25
C LEU A 116 24.76 -7.51 6.03
N MET A 117 23.47 -7.17 6.16
CA MET A 117 22.68 -6.56 5.08
C MET A 117 23.31 -5.25 4.62
N LEU A 118 23.70 -4.37 5.54
CA LEU A 118 24.30 -3.08 5.21
C LEU A 118 25.61 -3.24 4.45
N ASP A 119 26.46 -4.16 4.89
CA ASP A 119 27.73 -4.46 4.23
C ASP A 119 27.52 -5.07 2.85
N ARG A 120 26.51 -5.93 2.69
CA ARG A 120 26.12 -6.49 1.39
C ARG A 120 25.60 -5.39 0.46
N LEU A 121 24.65 -4.57 0.92
CA LEU A 121 24.07 -3.46 0.16
C LEU A 121 25.13 -2.47 -0.31
N LYS A 122 26.12 -2.13 0.54
CA LYS A 122 27.27 -1.30 0.14
C LYS A 122 28.06 -1.90 -1.02
N LYS A 123 28.26 -3.22 -1.02
CA LYS A 123 29.05 -3.91 -2.05
C LYS A 123 28.30 -4.06 -3.37
N VAL A 124 26.98 -4.21 -3.34
CA VAL A 124 26.16 -4.42 -4.55
C VAL A 124 25.57 -3.14 -5.13
N SER A 125 25.59 -2.03 -4.38
CA SER A 125 25.08 -0.74 -4.85
C SER A 125 26.04 -0.10 -5.85
N ASN A 126 25.50 0.41 -6.96
CA ASN A 126 26.30 1.04 -8.01
C ASN A 126 26.69 2.50 -7.67
N SER A 127 25.99 3.13 -6.73
CA SER A 127 26.22 4.52 -6.34
C SER A 127 25.76 4.80 -4.91
N ASN A 128 26.21 5.94 -4.35
CA ASN A 128 25.75 6.43 -3.05
C ASN A 128 24.24 6.79 -3.05
N LEU A 129 23.69 7.20 -4.20
CA LEU A 129 22.26 7.48 -4.35
C LEU A 129 21.44 6.18 -4.24
N ASP A 130 21.89 5.11 -4.90
CA ASP A 130 21.25 3.80 -4.82
C ASP A 130 21.30 3.25 -3.40
N LEU A 131 22.46 3.33 -2.76
CA LEU A 131 22.61 2.90 -1.38
C LEU A 131 21.68 3.68 -0.45
N SER A 132 21.58 5.01 -0.62
CA SER A 132 20.63 5.84 0.16
C SER A 132 19.17 5.41 -0.05
N LYS A 133 18.77 5.10 -1.28
CA LYS A 133 17.44 4.55 -1.57
C LYS A 133 17.21 3.23 -0.83
N PHE A 134 18.14 2.28 -0.90
CA PHE A 134 18.02 0.99 -0.22
C PHE A 134 18.01 1.13 1.31
N MET A 135 18.76 2.08 1.86
CA MET A 135 18.72 2.40 3.28
C MET A 135 17.36 2.88 3.75
N LYS A 136 16.70 3.75 2.98
CA LYS A 136 15.32 4.18 3.28
C LYS A 136 14.35 3.01 3.22
N GLN A 137 14.48 2.14 2.22
CA GLN A 137 13.64 0.94 2.11
C GLN A 137 13.87 -0.02 3.28
N LEU A 138 15.12 -0.25 3.68
CA LEU A 138 15.47 -1.07 4.83
C LEU A 138 14.86 -0.52 6.12
N LEU A 139 14.91 0.79 6.34
CA LEU A 139 14.28 1.45 7.49
C LEU A 139 12.75 1.28 7.48
N ILE A 140 12.11 1.30 6.31
CA ILE A 140 10.67 1.06 6.20
C ILE A 140 10.34 -0.40 6.51
N LEU A 141 11.08 -1.35 5.94
CA LEU A 141 10.85 -2.78 6.13
C LEU A 141 11.15 -3.23 7.56
N SER A 142 12.15 -2.65 8.22
CA SER A 142 12.51 -2.99 9.59
C SER A 142 11.43 -2.64 10.62
N ARG A 143 10.57 -1.66 10.32
CA ARG A 143 9.37 -1.34 11.12
C ARG A 143 8.39 -2.51 11.20
N LEU A 144 8.30 -3.35 10.17
CA LEU A 144 7.45 -4.55 10.18
C LEU A 144 7.90 -5.57 11.22
N ARG A 145 9.15 -5.46 11.71
CA ARG A 145 9.69 -6.29 12.79
C ARG A 145 9.95 -5.52 14.09
N HIS A 146 9.57 -4.25 14.16
CA HIS A 146 9.79 -3.38 15.31
C HIS A 146 11.28 -3.31 15.73
N ILE A 147 12.18 -3.19 14.75
CA ILE A 147 13.64 -3.02 14.95
C ILE A 147 14.18 -1.80 14.21
N ASP A 148 13.31 -0.84 13.92
CA ASP A 148 13.62 0.40 13.20
C ASP A 148 14.51 1.35 14.00
N ASP A 149 14.47 1.29 15.33
CA ASP A 149 15.36 2.03 16.22
C ASP A 149 16.83 1.54 16.09
N ILE A 150 17.04 0.22 16.09
CA ILE A 150 18.34 -0.42 15.87
C ILE A 150 18.81 -0.12 14.44
N THR A 151 17.89 -0.20 13.47
CA THR A 151 18.16 0.12 12.06
C THR A 151 18.64 1.55 11.90
N PHE A 152 17.96 2.50 12.52
CA PHE A 152 18.33 3.91 12.45
C PHE A 152 19.69 4.17 13.10
N LYS A 153 19.96 3.59 14.28
CA LYS A 153 21.25 3.73 14.96
C LYS A 153 22.42 3.25 14.09
N ILE A 154 22.34 2.02 13.58
CA ILE A 154 23.42 1.47 12.75
C ILE A 154 23.56 2.23 11.43
N SER A 155 22.45 2.72 10.86
CA SER A 155 22.50 3.52 9.64
C SER A 155 23.15 4.89 9.84
N SER A 156 23.01 5.48 11.03
CA SER A 156 23.55 6.80 11.38
C SER A 156 25.07 6.79 11.53
N ASP A 157 25.66 5.62 11.80
CA ASP A 157 27.11 5.40 11.81
C ASP A 157 27.72 5.36 10.39
N MET A 158 26.90 5.48 9.34
CA MET A 158 27.34 5.45 7.95
C MET A 158 27.38 6.84 7.31
N PRO A 159 28.20 7.05 6.24
CA PRO A 159 28.34 8.36 5.57
C PRO A 159 27.09 8.89 4.86
N ILE A 160 25.95 8.18 4.92
CA ILE A 160 24.72 8.53 4.22
C ILE A 160 23.79 9.19 5.22
N SER A 161 23.71 10.51 5.17
CA SER A 161 22.76 11.27 5.98
C SER A 161 21.34 11.12 5.43
N ILE A 162 20.43 10.59 6.25
CA ILE A 162 18.99 10.67 6.01
C ILE A 162 18.52 12.01 6.57
N ASP A 163 18.17 12.94 5.67
CA ASP A 163 17.57 14.22 6.04
C ASP A 163 16.11 14.01 6.47
N ILE A 164 15.91 13.90 7.78
CA ILE A 164 14.59 13.63 8.39
C ILE A 164 13.63 14.82 8.29
N GLU A 165 14.14 16.05 8.15
CA GLU A 165 13.31 17.27 8.06
C GLU A 165 12.56 17.34 6.72
N LYS A 166 13.05 16.63 5.70
CA LYS A 166 12.34 16.44 4.44
C LYS A 166 11.32 15.30 4.47
N ASP A 167 11.29 14.50 5.53
CA ASP A 167 10.34 13.38 5.64
C ASP A 167 8.93 13.89 5.98
N TYR A 168 7.96 13.51 5.16
CA TYR A 168 6.57 13.93 5.34
C TYR A 168 5.97 13.45 6.67
N LEU A 169 6.29 12.23 7.13
CA LEU A 169 5.78 11.68 8.38
C LEU A 169 6.39 12.39 9.59
N TYR A 170 7.66 12.81 9.50
CA TYR A 170 8.28 13.65 10.53
C TYR A 170 7.54 14.98 10.65
N ASN A 171 7.34 15.69 9.53
CA ASN A 171 6.64 16.97 9.51
C ASN A 171 5.19 16.85 10.01
N LEU A 172 4.46 15.80 9.59
CA LEU A 172 3.13 15.50 10.11
C LEU A 172 3.15 15.22 11.63
N GLY A 173 4.19 14.57 12.13
CA GLY A 173 4.41 14.34 13.56
C GLY A 173 4.61 15.65 14.33
N ILE A 174 5.39 16.59 13.80
CA ILE A 174 5.58 17.93 14.37
C ILE A 174 4.26 18.70 14.40
N GLU A 175 3.53 18.74 13.29
CA GLU A 175 2.22 19.41 13.21
C GLU A 175 1.23 18.85 14.25
N LYS A 176 1.16 17.51 14.38
CA LYS A 176 0.35 16.85 15.42
C LYS A 176 0.83 17.20 16.83
N GLY A 177 2.14 17.26 17.04
CA GLY A 177 2.74 17.66 18.32
C GLY A 177 2.34 19.07 18.73
N VAL A 178 2.46 20.03 17.81
CA VAL A 178 2.05 21.43 18.01
C VAL A 178 0.55 21.53 18.32
N MET A 179 -0.29 20.84 17.54
CA MET A 179 -1.75 20.81 17.78
C MET A 179 -2.09 20.22 19.15
N ASN A 180 -1.45 19.11 19.53
CA ASN A 180 -1.67 18.47 20.83
C ASN A 180 -1.30 19.41 21.99
N GLU A 181 -0.21 20.16 21.86
CA GLU A 181 0.20 21.13 22.88
C GLU A 181 -0.78 22.31 22.96
N GLN A 182 -1.24 22.83 21.82
CA GLN A 182 -2.29 23.85 21.78
C GLN A 182 -3.58 23.37 22.47
N ILE A 183 -4.00 22.12 22.23
CA ILE A 183 -5.15 21.51 22.91
C ILE A 183 -4.95 21.50 24.43
N LYS A 184 -3.78 21.10 24.93
CA LYS A 184 -3.49 21.13 26.37
C LYS A 184 -3.56 22.54 26.95
N ILE A 185 -3.01 23.53 26.25
CA ILE A 185 -3.07 24.94 26.67
C ILE A 185 -4.52 25.41 26.77
N VAL A 186 -5.35 25.12 25.75
CA VAL A 186 -6.78 25.47 25.74
C VAL A 186 -7.50 24.85 26.96
N LEU A 187 -7.30 23.55 27.20
CA LEU A 187 -7.95 22.84 28.32
C LEU A 187 -7.52 23.41 29.67
N ASN A 188 -6.21 23.60 29.88
CA ASN A 188 -5.68 24.15 31.12
C ASN A 188 -6.14 25.59 31.37
N ALA A 189 -6.13 26.44 30.34
CA ALA A 189 -6.58 27.83 30.47
C ALA A 189 -8.07 27.89 30.82
N PHE A 190 -8.89 27.07 30.16
CA PHE A 190 -10.33 27.00 30.44
C PHE A 190 -10.62 26.52 31.86
N ASP A 191 -9.93 25.47 32.32
CA ASP A 191 -10.07 24.95 33.69
C ASP A 191 -9.68 25.98 34.77
N ASN A 192 -8.79 26.92 34.43
CA ASN A 192 -8.40 28.03 35.31
C ASN A 192 -9.28 29.28 35.16
N GLY A 193 -10.43 29.17 34.48
CA GLY A 193 -11.42 30.25 34.36
C GLY A 193 -11.07 31.32 33.32
N VAL A 194 -10.11 31.07 32.43
CA VAL A 194 -9.77 32.01 31.34
C VAL A 194 -10.91 32.01 30.31
N SER A 195 -11.37 33.20 29.92
CA SER A 195 -12.47 33.34 28.96
C SER A 195 -12.11 32.81 27.56
N ILE A 196 -13.07 32.21 26.86
CA ILE A 196 -12.89 31.66 25.50
C ILE A 196 -12.29 32.69 24.51
N PRO A 197 -12.72 33.97 24.48
CA PRO A 197 -12.11 34.96 23.59
C PRO A 197 -10.63 35.22 23.89
N LEU A 198 -10.24 35.19 25.17
CA LEU A 198 -8.85 35.39 25.58
C LEU A 198 -8.00 34.15 25.26
N ILE A 199 -8.53 32.94 25.44
CA ILE A 199 -7.86 31.69 25.04
C ILE A 199 -7.59 31.70 23.53
N ALA A 200 -8.61 32.02 22.72
CA ALA A 200 -8.50 32.11 21.26
C ALA A 200 -7.37 33.06 20.83
N ASN A 201 -7.26 34.22 21.48
CA ASN A 201 -6.19 35.19 21.24
C ASN A 201 -4.80 34.63 21.63
N ILE A 202 -4.67 34.02 22.82
CA ILE A 202 -3.39 33.46 23.32
C ILE A 202 -2.88 32.34 22.40
N THR A 203 -3.76 31.45 21.95
CA THR A 203 -3.39 30.29 21.13
C THR A 203 -3.37 30.60 19.63
N ASN A 204 -3.75 31.81 19.23
CA ASN A 204 -3.97 32.20 17.83
C ASN A 204 -4.93 31.24 17.10
N LEU A 205 -5.97 30.77 17.79
CA LEU A 205 -7.03 29.91 17.26
C LEU A 205 -8.32 30.72 17.11
N SER A 206 -9.22 30.29 16.23
CA SER A 206 -10.56 30.89 16.18
C SER A 206 -11.38 30.49 17.41
N THR A 207 -12.35 31.33 17.80
CA THR A 207 -13.22 31.00 18.95
C THR A 207 -14.05 29.73 18.70
N GLU A 208 -14.40 29.46 17.44
CA GLU A 208 -15.06 28.23 17.01
C GLU A 208 -14.17 27.02 17.25
N LYS A 209 -12.88 27.11 16.91
CA LYS A 209 -11.93 26.02 17.10
C LYS A 209 -11.68 25.72 18.57
N VAL A 210 -11.61 26.76 19.41
CA VAL A 210 -11.51 26.60 20.88
C VAL A 210 -12.76 25.89 21.43
N LYS A 211 -13.96 26.29 21.00
CA LYS A 211 -15.21 25.62 21.39
C LYS A 211 -15.25 24.16 20.93
N GLU A 212 -14.84 23.88 19.70
CA GLU A 212 -14.77 22.52 19.16
C GLU A 212 -13.86 21.61 20.02
N ILE A 213 -12.67 22.10 20.39
CA ILE A 213 -11.74 21.39 21.28
C ILE A 213 -12.40 21.14 22.64
N LEU A 214 -13.01 22.16 23.24
CA LEU A 214 -13.68 22.03 24.54
C LEU A 214 -14.85 21.04 24.50
N CYS A 215 -15.69 21.07 23.47
CA CYS A 215 -16.78 20.10 23.28
C CYS A 215 -16.24 18.66 23.15
N ASN A 216 -15.18 18.47 22.36
CA ASN A 216 -14.58 17.14 22.12
C ASN A 216 -13.96 16.52 23.37
N PHE A 217 -13.34 17.32 24.25
CA PHE A 217 -12.56 16.81 25.39
C PHE A 217 -13.20 17.02 26.77
N LYS A 218 -14.09 18.00 26.93
CA LYS A 218 -14.77 18.32 28.20
C LYS A 218 -16.28 18.02 28.17
N LYS A 219 -16.85 17.60 27.02
CA LYS A 219 -18.29 17.35 26.82
C LYS A 219 -19.16 18.53 27.28
N LEU A 220 -18.81 19.73 26.82
CA LEU A 220 -19.68 20.91 26.87
C LEU A 220 -20.76 20.84 25.79
#